data_AF-C7MGZ7-F1
#
_entry.id   AF-C7MGZ7-F1
#
_cell.length_a   1.000
_cell.length_b   1.000
_cell.length_c   1.000
_cell.angle_alpha   90.00
_cell.angle_beta   90.00
_cell.angle_gamma   90.00
#
_symmetry.space_group_name_H-M   'P 1'
#
loop_
_entity.id
_entity.type
_entity.pdbx_description
1 polymer ?
#
loop_
_entity_poly.entity_id
_entity_poly.type
_entity_poly.pdbx_seq_one_letter_code
_entity_poly.pdbx_strand_id
1 'polypeptide(L)'
;MSTPQQRVHDATRRLLDLLEHGESLSAEAIELRCELAEATAESGHLEDAYYQVEELAKDARREHGPDHPLAQRTREAVDAVTAIGKRAALQAAPAHQVKPDSSS
;
A
#
# COMPACT_ATOMS: atom_id res chain seq x y z
N MET A 1 -8.04 -2.17 -17.52
CA MET A 1 -7.50 -1.86 -16.18
C MET A 1 -6.34 -2.81 -15.94
N SER A 2 -5.18 -2.28 -15.52
CA SER A 2 -3.99 -3.10 -15.22
C SER A 2 -4.20 -3.91 -13.94
N THR A 3 -3.63 -5.12 -13.87
CA THR A 3 -3.68 -5.94 -12.66
C THR A 3 -2.83 -5.34 -11.53
N PRO A 4 -3.06 -5.69 -10.25
CA PRO A 4 -2.19 -5.27 -9.16
C PRO A 4 -0.71 -5.61 -9.41
N GLN A 5 -0.42 -6.80 -9.93
CA GLN A 5 0.96 -7.22 -10.24
C GLN A 5 1.60 -6.38 -11.35
N GLN A 6 0.83 -6.00 -12.37
CA GLN A 6 1.32 -5.09 -13.40
C GLN A 6 1.63 -3.71 -12.82
N ARG A 7 0.77 -3.19 -11.92
CA ARG A 7 1.04 -1.93 -11.23
C ARG A 7 2.28 -1.99 -10.34
N VAL A 8 2.48 -3.06 -9.57
CA VAL A 8 3.72 -3.29 -8.80
C VAL A 8 4.94 -3.23 -9.71
N HIS A 9 4.91 -3.95 -10.83
CA HIS A 9 6.00 -3.98 -11.79
C HIS A 9 6.30 -2.59 -12.38
N ASP A 10 5.27 -1.90 -12.86
CA ASP A 10 5.40 -0.59 -13.50
C ASP A 10 5.91 0.47 -12.50
N ALA A 11 5.38 0.51 -11.29
CA ALA A 11 5.80 1.44 -10.23
C ALA A 11 7.23 1.17 -9.79
N THR A 12 7.61 -0.10 -9.61
CA THR A 12 8.99 -0.48 -9.25
C THR A 12 9.98 -0.01 -10.31
N ARG A 13 9.67 -0.21 -11.60
CA ARG A 13 10.54 0.23 -12.70
C ARG A 13 10.77 1.74 -12.66
N ARG A 14 9.69 2.53 -12.60
CA ARG A 14 9.79 4.00 -12.56
C ARG A 14 10.54 4.49 -11.33
N LEU A 15 10.32 3.85 -10.19
CA LEU A 15 11.02 4.19 -8.96
C LEU A 15 12.52 3.94 -9.07
N LEU A 16 12.93 2.82 -9.67
CA LEU A 16 14.35 2.53 -9.89
C LEU A 16 14.99 3.60 -10.80
N ASP A 17 14.34 3.94 -11.92
CA ASP A 17 14.80 4.98 -12.84
C ASP A 17 14.98 6.34 -12.11
N LEU A 18 14.07 6.66 -11.18
CA LEU A 18 14.11 7.91 -10.43
C LEU A 18 15.15 7.90 -9.30
N LEU A 19 15.33 6.76 -8.62
CA LEU A 19 16.36 6.58 -7.58
C LEU A 19 17.79 6.61 -8.15
N GLU A 20 17.98 6.22 -9.41
CA GLU A 20 19.26 6.41 -10.11
C GLU A 20 19.71 7.88 -10.15
N HIS A 21 18.77 8.83 -10.04
CA HIS A 21 19.03 10.27 -10.01
C HIS A 21 19.16 10.83 -8.58
N GLY A 22 19.04 9.99 -7.55
CA GLY A 22 19.26 10.35 -6.15
C GLY A 22 18.06 10.99 -5.42
N GLU A 23 16.90 11.09 -6.05
CA GLU A 23 15.72 11.74 -5.48
C GLU A 23 14.76 10.74 -4.81
N SER A 24 15.04 10.34 -3.56
CA SER A 24 14.21 9.32 -2.88
C SER A 24 12.92 9.86 -2.25
N LEU A 25 12.79 11.19 -2.11
CA LEU A 25 11.68 11.88 -1.43
C LEU A 25 11.12 13.06 -2.24
N SER A 26 11.33 13.08 -3.56
CA SER A 26 10.63 14.02 -4.44
C SER A 26 9.12 13.69 -4.49
N ALA A 27 8.32 14.62 -5.01
CA ALA A 27 6.88 14.41 -5.13
C ALA A 27 6.55 13.15 -5.96
N GLU A 28 7.27 12.95 -7.06
CA GLU A 28 7.10 11.79 -7.93
C GLU A 28 7.55 10.49 -7.25
N ALA A 29 8.68 10.51 -6.55
CA ALA A 29 9.16 9.35 -5.78
C ALA A 29 8.15 8.92 -4.72
N ILE A 30 7.59 9.88 -3.98
CA ILE A 30 6.60 9.63 -2.94
C ILE A 30 5.33 9.04 -3.54
N GLU A 31 4.82 9.59 -4.64
CA GLU A 31 3.61 9.08 -5.28
C GLU A 31 3.82 7.64 -5.77
N LEU A 32 4.92 7.38 -6.49
CA LEU A 32 5.23 6.03 -6.99
C LEU A 32 5.37 5.00 -5.87
N ARG A 33 5.97 5.38 -4.73
CA ARG A 33 6.10 4.49 -3.58
C ARG A 33 4.78 4.24 -2.87
N CYS A 34 3.89 5.23 -2.81
CA CYS A 34 2.53 5.03 -2.31
C CYS A 34 1.76 4.05 -3.21
N GLU A 35 1.78 4.28 -4.53
CA GLU A 35 1.16 3.38 -5.51
C GLU A 35 1.71 1.95 -5.42
N LEU A 36 3.03 1.81 -5.26
CA LEU A 36 3.69 0.51 -5.09
C LEU A 36 3.20 -0.20 -3.83
N ALA A 37 3.13 0.49 -2.69
CA ALA A 37 2.66 -0.10 -1.44
C ALA A 37 1.19 -0.55 -1.54
N GLU A 38 0.32 0.30 -2.12
CA GLU A 38 -1.10 -0.03 -2.35
C GLU A 38 -1.24 -1.27 -3.25
N ALA A 39 -0.52 -1.32 -4.37
CA ALA A 39 -0.55 -2.46 -5.29
C ALA A 39 0.06 -3.74 -4.68
N THR A 40 1.08 -3.60 -3.83
CA THR A 40 1.70 -4.69 -3.07
C THR A 40 0.70 -5.28 -2.07
N ALA A 41 -0.04 -4.44 -1.36
CA ALA A 41 -1.12 -4.88 -0.48
C ALA A 41 -2.23 -5.62 -1.25
N GLU A 42 -2.66 -5.09 -2.39
CA GLU A 42 -3.70 -5.70 -3.23
C GLU A 42 -3.27 -7.02 -3.88
N SER A 43 -1.97 -7.23 -4.06
CA SER A 43 -1.43 -8.51 -4.52
C SER A 43 -1.27 -9.55 -3.40
N GLY A 44 -1.62 -9.19 -2.15
CA GLY A 44 -1.63 -10.08 -0.99
C GLY A 44 -0.40 -9.97 -0.09
N HIS A 45 0.57 -9.13 -0.46
CA HIS A 45 1.81 -8.92 0.29
C HIS A 45 1.62 -7.81 1.34
N LEU A 46 0.68 -8.01 2.26
CA LEU A 46 0.26 -6.98 3.21
C LEU A 46 1.38 -6.51 4.13
N GLU A 47 2.19 -7.43 4.68
CA GLU A 47 3.28 -7.10 5.59
C GLU A 47 4.32 -6.18 4.93
N ASP A 48 4.74 -6.53 3.71
CA ASP A 48 5.67 -5.72 2.92
C ASP A 48 5.10 -4.33 2.63
N ALA A 49 3.83 -4.25 2.24
CA ALA A 49 3.15 -2.99 1.95
C ALA A 49 3.07 -2.07 3.18
N TYR A 50 2.75 -2.62 4.35
CA TYR A 50 2.74 -1.85 5.61
C TYR A 50 4.13 -1.30 5.93
N TYR A 51 5.15 -2.16 5.88
CA TYR A 51 6.52 -1.74 6.17
C TYR A 51 6.98 -0.62 5.22
N GLN A 52 6.72 -0.76 3.92
CA GLN A 52 7.09 0.24 2.91
C GLN A 52 6.45 1.61 3.17
N VAL A 53 5.15 1.63 3.47
CA VAL A 53 4.40 2.88 3.59
C VAL A 53 4.61 3.55 4.95
N GLU A 54 4.82 2.78 6.03
CA GLU A 54 5.17 3.34 7.34
C GLU A 54 6.55 3.99 7.35
N GLU A 55 7.57 3.35 6.76
CA GLU A 55 8.91 3.94 6.66
C GLU A 55 8.88 5.19 5.78
N LEU A 56 8.17 5.14 4.66
CA LEU A 56 7.99 6.33 3.80
C LEU A 56 7.32 7.49 4.55
N ALA A 57 6.28 7.23 5.35
CA ALA A 57 5.61 8.26 6.14
C ALA A 57 6.52 8.84 7.25
N LYS A 58 7.43 8.04 7.80
CA LYS A 58 8.46 8.51 8.74
C LYS A 58 9.46 9.43 8.04
N ASP A 59 9.95 9.04 6.87
CA ASP A 59 10.95 9.81 6.13
C ASP A 59 10.35 11.10 5.55
N ALA A 60 9.18 11.04 4.92
CA ALA A 60 8.49 12.21 4.39
C ALA A 60 8.16 13.24 5.48
N ARG A 61 7.79 12.80 6.68
CA ARG A 61 7.57 13.68 7.83
C ARG A 61 8.86 14.33 8.33
N ARG A 62 9.98 13.60 8.33
CA ARG A 62 11.28 14.11 8.77
C ARG A 62 11.83 15.15 7.81
N GLU A 63 11.71 14.90 6.51
CA GLU A 63 12.24 15.76 5.45
C GLU A 63 11.37 17.01 5.23
N HIS A 64 10.07 16.81 5.03
CA HIS A 64 9.16 17.89 4.59
C HIS A 64 8.36 18.52 5.73
N GLY A 65 8.31 17.87 6.89
CA GLY A 65 7.48 18.28 8.02
C GLY A 65 6.06 17.68 8.01
N PRO A 66 5.38 17.64 9.17
CA PRO A 66 4.12 16.92 9.34
C PRO A 66 2.94 17.52 8.58
N ASP A 67 2.92 18.82 8.30
CA ASP A 67 1.80 19.49 7.62
C ASP A 67 1.97 19.59 6.10
N HIS A 68 3.09 19.09 5.58
CA HIS A 68 3.39 19.14 4.15
C HIS A 68 2.45 18.21 3.36
N PRO A 69 1.97 18.62 2.16
CA PRO A 69 1.11 17.78 1.32
C PRO A 69 1.70 16.40 1.02
N LEU A 70 3.02 16.31 0.80
CA LEU A 70 3.68 15.01 0.57
C LEU A 70 3.65 14.11 1.80
N ALA A 71 3.81 14.67 3.00
CA ALA A 71 3.66 13.90 4.24
C ALA A 71 2.19 13.47 4.43
N GLN A 72 1.21 14.28 4.02
CA GLN A 72 -0.21 13.88 4.04
C GLN A 72 -0.48 12.70 3.11
N ARG A 73 0.02 12.76 1.87
CA ARG A 73 -0.16 11.68 0.88
C ARG A 73 0.31 10.32 1.39
N THR A 74 1.46 10.28 2.07
CA THR A 74 1.98 9.02 2.66
C THR A 74 1.10 8.47 3.77
N ARG A 75 0.44 9.32 4.56
CA ARG A 75 -0.55 8.89 5.58
C ARG A 75 -1.81 8.33 4.93
N GLU A 76 -2.28 8.95 3.86
CA GLU A 76 -3.42 8.42 3.10
C GLU A 76 -3.10 7.02 2.54
N ALA A 77 -1.86 6.80 2.09
CA ALA A 77 -1.42 5.49 1.65
C ALA A 77 -1.37 4.45 2.80
N VAL A 78 -0.95 4.84 4.01
CA VAL A 78 -1.04 3.99 5.22
C VAL A 78 -2.49 3.58 5.46
N ASP A 79 -3.44 4.52 5.39
CA ASP A 79 -4.86 4.25 5.58
C ASP A 79 -5.42 3.32 4.49
N ALA A 80 -4.99 3.51 3.24
CA ALA A 80 -5.38 2.67 2.11
C ALA A 80 -4.89 1.21 2.28
N VAL A 81 -3.61 1.01 2.57
CA VAL A 81 -3.02 -0.31 2.86
C VAL A 81 -3.74 -0.97 4.05
N THR A 82 -4.04 -0.18 5.08
CA THR A 82 -4.80 -0.64 6.25
C THR A 82 -6.19 -1.15 5.87
N ALA A 83 -6.90 -0.40 5.03
CA ALA A 83 -8.22 -0.78 4.56
C ALA A 83 -8.17 -2.04 3.68
N ILE A 84 -7.16 -2.19 2.83
CA ILE A 84 -6.96 -3.40 2.02
C ILE A 84 -6.76 -4.62 2.94
N GLY A 85 -5.88 -4.52 3.94
CA GLY A 85 -5.64 -5.60 4.89
C GLY A 85 -6.89 -6.00 5.68
N LYS A 86 -7.67 -5.01 6.15
CA LYS A 86 -8.96 -5.28 6.82
C LYS A 86 -9.94 -6.02 5.92
N ARG A 87 -10.06 -5.62 4.65
CA ARG A 87 -10.94 -6.30 3.68
C ARG A 87 -10.47 -7.73 3.42
N ALA A 88 -9.17 -7.95 3.24
CA ALA A 88 -8.60 -9.29 3.04
C ALA A 88 -8.88 -10.20 4.25
N ALA A 89 -8.71 -9.69 5.48
CA ALA A 89 -9.01 -10.44 6.69
C ALA A 89 -10.49 -10.82 6.80
N LEU A 90 -11.41 -9.92 6.44
CA LEU A 90 -12.85 -10.20 6.41
C LEU A 90 -13.22 -11.26 5.37
N GLN A 91 -12.53 -11.29 4.23
CA GLN A 91 -12.75 -12.31 3.18
C GLN A 91 -12.15 -13.67 3.53
N ALA A 92 -11.06 -13.69 4.30
CA ALA A 92 -10.43 -14.92 4.77
C ALA A 92 -11.17 -15.56 5.97
N ALA A 93 -12.02 -14.80 6.67
CA ALA A 93 -12.85 -15.32 7.74
C ALA A 93 -13.84 -16.36 7.16
N PRO A 94 -13.91 -17.58 7.69
CA PRO A 94 -14.81 -18.59 7.17
C PRO A 94 -16.26 -18.09 7.30
N ALA A 95 -16.97 -18.00 6.17
CA ALA A 95 -18.41 -17.81 6.16
C ALA A 95 -19.01 -18.88 7.06
N HIS A 96 -19.65 -18.44 8.15
CA HIS A 96 -20.30 -19.29 9.13
C HIS A 96 -21.04 -20.43 8.42
N GLN A 97 -20.62 -21.68 8.67
CA GLN A 97 -21.37 -22.86 8.27
C GLN A 97 -22.75 -22.75 8.92
N VAL A 98 -23.72 -22.23 8.16
CA VAL A 98 -25.13 -22.51 8.40
C VAL A 98 -25.28 -24.00 8.11
N LYS A 99 -25.08 -24.83 9.15
CA LYS A 99 -25.51 -26.22 9.09
C LYS A 99 -27.00 -26.18 8.73
N PRO A 100 -27.44 -26.85 7.65
CA PRO A 100 -28.86 -26.98 7.42
C PRO A 100 -29.44 -27.71 8.63
N ASP A 101 -30.42 -27.07 9.26
CA ASP A 101 -31.17 -27.66 10.37
C ASP A 101 -31.60 -29.08 9.98
N SER A 102 -31.20 -30.03 10.80
CA SER A 102 -31.65 -31.40 10.71
C SER A 102 -33.14 -31.40 11.07
N SER A 103 -34.01 -31.34 10.08
CA SER A 103 -35.44 -31.60 10.26
C SER A 103 -35.73 -33.04 9.86
N SER A 104 -36.41 -33.68 10.79
CA SER A 104 -36.75 -35.11 10.96
C SER A 104 -37.42 -35.80 9.78
#